data_AF-A0AA51PEE7-F1
#
_entry.id   AF-A0AA51PEE7-F1
#
_cell.length_a   1.000
_cell.length_b   1.000
_cell.length_c   1.000
_cell.angle_alpha   90.00
_cell.angle_beta   90.00
_cell.angle_gamma   90.00
#
_symmetry.space_group_name_H-M   'P 1'
#
loop_
_entity.id
_entity.type
_entity.pdbx_description
1 polymer ?
#
loop_
_entity_poly.entity_id
_entity_poly.type
_entity_poly.pdbx_seq_one_letter_code
_entity_poly.pdbx_strand_id
1 'polypeptide(L)'
;TNLKVTPVYIICQGHDGCFQSPYEVENSIESACSRISIGAKLIQSVVAEKLYENGVGRKTFQLEHEVNPKRPECTIFRSNLNVNRARKMKQGELWTHFGRELMLSDLGSNDRKFLAFISCSRFKGTDEDKPMTHDEIVSLTEAYAALGGGGLALFGTACLYTWPTAVEDIISRFSDITPVNNKRFMDDSGYRGTLGGCFATTLGSTLHELGHTFDLGHTKDGIMGRGFDNIDRVFLVGDKKSSISKDNMNNYNGKPVQHSTVSLQRNISVTMNVAEPLRVLGPRSKTTLGNFASMSKSDIVRRSPNVTPITRPSSVYSTITNKLSDSKRNLNRNNGNDSIYWTRNCAVFLSYHRWFNDEYGRERQAITRYLKFDTNKMMIISTAGIRIVEVRDDSN
;
A
#
# COMPACT_ATOMS: atom_id res chain seq x y z
N THR A 1 -16.83 6.10 6.91
CA THR A 1 -16.36 4.98 7.77
C THR A 1 -15.59 5.59 8.94
N ASN A 2 -15.40 4.91 10.08
CA ASN A 2 -14.56 5.44 11.19
C ASN A 2 -13.06 5.14 11.00
N LEU A 3 -12.72 4.36 9.97
CA LEU A 3 -11.36 3.94 9.65
C LEU A 3 -10.54 5.11 9.11
N LYS A 4 -9.32 5.28 9.63
CA LYS A 4 -8.49 6.45 9.33
C LYS A 4 -7.00 6.17 9.39
N VAL A 5 -6.27 6.68 8.40
CA VAL A 5 -4.81 6.68 8.38
C VAL A 5 -4.35 7.93 9.11
N THR A 6 -3.46 7.76 10.08
CA THR A 6 -2.94 8.86 10.90
C THR A 6 -1.46 9.06 10.57
N PRO A 7 -1.08 10.18 9.94
CA PRO A 7 0.32 10.55 9.81
C PRO A 7 0.91 10.87 11.18
N VAL A 8 2.09 10.34 11.48
CA VAL A 8 2.75 10.48 12.79
C VAL A 8 4.22 10.83 12.62
N TYR A 9 4.68 11.83 13.37
CA TYR A 9 6.10 12.14 13.51
C TYR A 9 6.60 11.67 14.88
N ILE A 10 7.45 10.64 14.89
CA ILE A 10 7.94 9.98 16.10
C ILE A 10 9.25 10.64 16.54
N ILE A 11 9.24 11.20 17.75
CA ILE A 11 10.43 11.79 18.39
C ILE A 11 10.90 10.84 19.48
N CYS A 12 12.08 10.25 19.29
CA CYS A 12 12.74 9.39 20.28
C CYS A 12 13.15 10.17 21.54
N GLN A 13 13.18 9.48 22.68
CA GLN A 13 13.65 10.05 23.94
C GLN A 13 15.10 10.55 23.80
N GLY A 14 15.34 11.80 24.20
CA GLY A 14 16.65 12.44 24.12
C GLY A 14 17.00 12.99 22.72
N HIS A 15 16.08 12.96 21.76
CA HIS A 15 16.22 13.65 20.48
C HIS A 15 15.56 15.04 20.55
N ASP A 16 16.14 16.02 19.86
CA ASP A 16 15.60 17.39 19.75
C ASP A 16 14.34 17.47 18.87
N GLY A 17 14.14 16.47 18.01
CA GLY A 17 13.02 16.39 17.08
C GLY A 17 13.34 16.99 15.71
N CYS A 18 14.56 17.46 15.47
CA CYS A 18 14.96 18.00 14.18
C CYS A 18 15.47 16.89 13.26
N PHE A 19 14.93 16.77 12.04
CA PHE A 19 15.44 15.77 11.08
C PHE A 19 16.75 16.23 10.42
N GLN A 20 17.48 15.32 9.76
CA GLN A 20 18.71 15.68 9.06
C GLN A 20 18.40 16.49 7.78
N SER A 21 19.05 17.64 7.60
CA SER A 21 18.92 18.49 6.42
C SER A 21 20.20 19.30 6.15
N PRO A 22 20.35 19.88 4.95
CA PRO A 22 21.25 21.00 4.68
C PRO A 22 20.92 22.23 5.54
N TYR A 23 21.90 23.11 5.77
CA TYR A 23 21.73 24.25 6.67
C TYR A 23 20.71 25.28 6.17
N GLU A 24 20.47 25.33 4.86
CA GLU A 24 19.48 26.21 4.23
C GLU A 24 18.05 25.67 4.33
N VAL A 25 17.88 24.40 4.72
CA VAL A 25 16.58 23.73 4.73
C VAL A 25 16.08 23.58 6.15
N GLU A 26 14.95 24.20 6.44
CA GLU A 26 14.30 24.12 7.74
C GLU A 26 13.98 22.67 8.12
N ASN A 27 14.46 22.24 9.29
CA ASN A 27 14.32 20.89 9.80
C ASN A 27 13.59 20.77 11.14
N SER A 28 12.84 21.81 11.51
CA SER A 28 12.01 21.85 12.70
C SER A 28 10.96 20.73 12.74
N ILE A 29 10.39 20.48 13.91
CA ILE A 29 9.29 19.53 14.10
C ILE A 29 8.09 19.95 13.22
N GLU A 30 7.83 21.25 13.13
CA GLU A 30 6.78 21.87 12.35
C GLU A 30 6.99 21.62 10.84
N SER A 31 8.21 21.84 10.35
CA SER A 31 8.60 21.52 8.96
C SER A 31 8.42 20.04 8.65
N ALA A 32 8.81 19.15 9.57
CA ALA A 32 8.63 17.72 9.43
C ALA A 32 7.14 17.34 9.30
N CYS A 33 6.32 17.83 10.22
CA CYS A 33 4.88 17.61 10.21
C CYS A 33 4.23 18.13 8.91
N SER A 34 4.59 19.34 8.46
CA SER A 34 4.05 19.91 7.21
C SER A 34 4.37 19.03 6.00
N ARG A 35 5.63 18.61 5.87
CA ARG A 35 6.09 17.73 4.77
C ARG A 35 5.36 16.41 4.76
N ILE A 36 5.23 15.77 5.93
CA ILE A 36 4.52 14.50 6.09
C ILE A 36 3.04 14.66 5.72
N SER A 37 2.40 15.75 6.14
CA SER A 37 0.99 16.04 5.82
C SER A 37 0.76 16.25 4.33
N ILE A 38 1.62 17.02 3.65
CA ILE A 38 1.56 17.18 2.19
C ILE A 38 1.79 15.83 1.50
N GLY A 39 2.82 15.09 1.90
CA GLY A 39 3.11 13.78 1.32
C GLY A 39 1.96 12.78 1.47
N ALA A 40 1.30 12.75 2.63
CA ALA A 40 0.13 11.90 2.87
C ALA A 40 -1.03 12.23 1.92
N LYS A 41 -1.30 13.53 1.66
CA LYS A 41 -2.33 14.00 0.71
C LYS A 41 -1.96 13.70 -0.74
N LEU A 42 -0.67 13.80 -1.11
CA LEU A 42 -0.18 13.42 -2.43
C LEU A 42 -0.39 11.92 -2.68
N ILE A 43 -0.02 11.08 -1.71
CA ILE A 43 -0.24 9.63 -1.75
C ILE A 43 -1.73 9.33 -1.90
N GLN A 44 -2.57 9.95 -1.06
CA GLN A 44 -4.03 9.78 -1.12
C GLN A 44 -4.59 10.13 -2.51
N SER A 45 -4.07 11.18 -3.15
CA SER A 45 -4.46 11.63 -4.50
C SER A 45 -4.01 10.63 -5.58
N VAL A 46 -2.75 10.18 -5.53
CA VAL A 46 -2.21 9.16 -6.45
C VAL A 46 -3.03 7.88 -6.37
N VAL A 47 -3.35 7.42 -5.16
CA VAL A 47 -4.19 6.23 -4.96
C VAL A 47 -5.55 6.41 -5.63
N ALA A 48 -6.21 7.56 -5.43
CA ALA A 48 -7.52 7.85 -5.99
C ALA A 48 -7.53 7.83 -7.53
N GLU A 49 -6.56 8.48 -8.15
CA GLU A 49 -6.46 8.54 -9.62
C GLU A 49 -6.03 7.20 -10.21
N LYS A 50 -5.07 6.49 -9.61
CA LYS A 50 -4.62 5.18 -10.12
C LYS A 50 -5.68 4.08 -9.96
N LEU A 51 -6.59 4.19 -8.99
CA LEU A 51 -7.79 3.33 -8.93
C LEU A 51 -8.85 3.74 -9.96
N TYR A 52 -9.01 5.03 -10.22
CA TYR A 52 -9.91 5.52 -11.26
C TYR A 52 -9.48 5.05 -12.66
N GLU A 53 -8.19 5.13 -12.98
CA GLU A 53 -7.58 4.60 -14.21
C GLU A 53 -7.83 3.10 -14.40
N ASN A 54 -7.86 2.34 -13.29
CA ASN A 54 -8.21 0.91 -13.28
C ASN A 54 -9.71 0.63 -13.46
N GLY A 55 -10.55 1.66 -13.55
CA GLY A 55 -11.99 1.52 -13.81
C GLY A 55 -12.81 1.06 -12.59
N VAL A 56 -12.24 1.13 -11.38
CA VAL A 56 -12.92 0.72 -10.12
C VAL A 56 -13.49 1.92 -9.34
N GLY A 57 -13.50 3.09 -9.98
CA GLY A 57 -13.95 4.36 -9.40
C GLY A 57 -12.83 5.08 -8.65
N ARG A 58 -13.07 6.37 -8.35
CA ARG A 58 -12.14 7.22 -7.62
C ARG A 58 -12.30 6.97 -6.12
N LYS A 59 -11.54 6.00 -5.59
CA LYS A 59 -11.57 5.59 -4.18
C LYS A 59 -10.20 5.77 -3.55
N THR A 60 -10.16 6.11 -2.27
CA THR A 60 -8.91 6.22 -1.50
C THR A 60 -9.19 6.02 -0.02
N PHE A 61 -8.14 5.96 0.80
CA PHE A 61 -8.24 5.91 2.25
C PHE A 61 -8.50 7.31 2.84
N GLN A 62 -9.05 7.35 4.05
CA GLN A 62 -9.33 8.62 4.76
C GLN A 62 -8.17 8.97 5.68
N LEU A 63 -7.77 10.25 5.70
CA LEU A 63 -6.80 10.76 6.68
C LEU A 63 -7.52 11.17 7.97
N GLU A 64 -6.87 11.01 9.13
CA GLU A 64 -7.51 11.32 10.42
C GLU A 64 -8.03 12.77 10.51
N HIS A 65 -7.29 13.75 9.99
CA HIS A 65 -7.73 15.15 10.00
C HIS A 65 -9.04 15.37 9.20
N GLU A 66 -9.29 14.58 8.16
CA GLU A 66 -10.52 14.67 7.36
C GLU A 66 -11.72 14.10 8.11
N VAL A 67 -11.50 13.05 8.91
CA VAL A 67 -12.54 12.42 9.75
C VAL A 67 -12.81 13.27 10.99
N ASN A 68 -11.77 13.87 11.56
CA ASN A 68 -11.86 14.75 12.72
C ASN A 68 -10.96 15.97 12.55
N PRO A 69 -11.52 17.11 12.06
CA PRO A 69 -10.75 18.33 11.83
C PRO A 69 -10.09 18.94 13.09
N LYS A 70 -10.45 18.48 14.29
CA LYS A 70 -9.80 18.89 15.54
C LYS A 70 -8.44 18.22 15.77
N ARG A 71 -8.15 17.11 15.08
CA ARG A 71 -6.85 16.44 15.13
C ARG A 71 -5.87 17.14 14.19
N PRO A 72 -4.56 17.17 14.48
CA PRO A 72 -3.59 17.75 13.54
C PRO A 72 -3.45 16.87 12.29
N GLU A 73 -2.98 17.46 11.18
CA GLU A 73 -2.71 16.72 9.94
C GLU A 73 -1.55 15.72 10.08
N CYS A 74 -0.60 15.99 10.99
CA CYS A 74 0.44 15.07 11.41
C CYS A 74 0.53 15.10 12.94
N THR A 75 0.41 13.95 13.58
CA THR A 75 0.46 13.85 15.04
C THR A 75 1.90 13.68 15.52
N ILE A 76 2.35 14.53 16.44
CA ILE A 76 3.64 14.33 17.10
C ILE A 76 3.50 13.25 18.16
N PHE A 77 4.35 12.23 18.10
CA PHE A 77 4.39 11.14 19.06
C PHE A 77 5.76 11.10 19.74
N ARG A 78 5.80 11.26 21.07
CA ARG A 78 7.04 11.18 21.84
C ARG A 78 7.22 9.76 22.36
N SER A 79 8.23 9.08 21.84
CA SER A 79 8.58 7.71 22.21
C SER A 79 9.48 7.67 23.43
N ASN A 80 9.33 6.62 24.24
CA ASN A 80 10.24 6.29 25.34
C ASN A 80 11.54 5.61 24.84
N LEU A 81 11.64 5.28 23.55
CA LEU A 81 12.86 4.71 22.99
C LEU A 81 13.97 5.76 22.96
N ASN A 82 15.07 5.48 23.65
CA ASN A 82 16.25 6.33 23.61
C ASN A 82 16.83 6.43 22.19
N VAL A 83 17.17 7.64 21.75
CA VAL A 83 17.72 7.93 20.41
C VAL A 83 18.97 7.09 20.06
N ASN A 84 19.90 6.91 21.00
CA ASN A 84 21.13 6.16 20.75
C ASN A 84 20.87 4.67 20.56
N ARG A 85 19.78 4.16 21.16
CA ARG A 85 19.31 2.80 20.95
C ARG A 85 18.61 2.68 19.61
N ALA A 86 17.70 3.60 19.29
CA ALA A 86 16.98 3.62 18.01
C ALA A 86 17.94 3.61 16.82
N ARG A 87 19.01 4.42 16.86
CA ARG A 87 20.04 4.50 15.80
C ARG A 87 20.82 3.21 15.54
N LYS A 88 20.81 2.26 16.49
CA LYS A 88 21.49 0.97 16.40
C LYS A 88 20.56 -0.19 16.03
N MET A 89 19.26 0.03 16.03
CA MET A 89 18.26 -1.01 15.76
C MET A 89 18.09 -1.22 14.25
N LYS A 90 17.82 -2.47 13.86
CA LYS A 90 17.42 -2.81 12.49
C LYS A 90 15.98 -2.37 12.23
N GLN A 91 15.63 -2.19 10.95
CA GLN A 91 14.29 -1.75 10.54
C GLN A 91 13.13 -2.58 11.15
N GLY A 92 13.25 -3.91 11.21
CA GLY A 92 12.20 -4.77 11.78
C GLY A 92 12.05 -4.60 13.30
N GLU A 93 13.14 -4.31 14.00
CA GLU A 93 13.11 -4.03 15.44
C GLU A 93 12.47 -2.67 15.71
N LEU A 94 12.78 -1.65 14.90
CA LEU A 94 12.15 -0.33 14.96
C LEU A 94 10.64 -0.43 14.70
N TRP A 95 10.25 -1.13 13.63
CA TRP A 95 8.86 -1.35 13.28
C TRP A 95 8.09 -2.06 14.39
N THR A 96 8.66 -3.12 14.96
CA THR A 96 8.05 -3.86 16.06
C THR A 96 7.90 -2.99 17.31
N HIS A 97 8.93 -2.20 17.63
CA HIS A 97 8.94 -1.35 18.81
C HIS A 97 7.89 -0.24 18.70
N PHE A 98 7.94 0.58 17.64
CA PHE A 98 7.01 1.70 17.47
C PHE A 98 5.58 1.22 17.19
N GLY A 99 5.40 0.11 16.48
CA GLY A 99 4.08 -0.49 16.30
C GLY A 99 3.44 -0.87 17.62
N ARG A 100 4.20 -1.50 18.53
CA ARG A 100 3.71 -1.81 19.88
C ARG A 100 3.45 -0.55 20.69
N GLU A 101 4.38 0.40 20.67
CA GLU A 101 4.27 1.62 21.49
C GLU A 101 3.07 2.49 21.07
N LEU A 102 2.87 2.70 19.77
CA LEU A 102 1.71 3.42 19.23
C LEU A 102 0.40 2.73 19.62
N MET A 103 0.33 1.40 19.53
CA MET A 103 -0.87 0.62 19.88
C MET A 103 -1.17 0.58 21.37
N LEU A 104 -0.17 0.71 22.24
CA LEU A 104 -0.34 0.78 23.69
C LEU A 104 -0.58 2.21 24.21
N SER A 105 -0.42 3.21 23.36
CA SER A 105 -0.71 4.61 23.69
C SER A 105 -2.19 4.96 23.55
N ASP A 106 -2.56 6.20 23.89
CA ASP A 106 -3.89 6.77 23.64
C ASP A 106 -4.26 6.83 22.15
N LEU A 107 -3.28 6.62 21.26
CA LEU A 107 -3.52 6.50 19.83
C LEU A 107 -3.91 5.06 19.40
N GLY A 108 -3.83 4.06 20.27
CA GLY A 108 -4.15 2.68 19.92
C GLY A 108 -5.61 2.49 19.50
N SER A 109 -5.85 1.96 18.30
CA SER A 109 -7.19 1.62 17.83
C SER A 109 -7.14 0.65 16.64
N ASN A 110 -8.08 -0.30 16.59
CA ASN A 110 -8.27 -1.19 15.44
C ASN A 110 -8.83 -0.46 14.20
N ASP A 111 -9.38 0.74 14.40
CA ASP A 111 -9.87 1.60 13.33
C ASP A 111 -8.83 2.63 12.88
N ARG A 112 -7.58 2.50 13.34
CA ARG A 112 -6.46 3.39 12.99
C ARG A 112 -5.30 2.61 12.38
N LYS A 113 -4.77 3.13 11.27
CA LYS A 113 -3.48 2.74 10.70
C LYS A 113 -2.54 3.93 10.80
N PHE A 114 -1.26 3.67 11.00
CA PHE A 114 -0.26 4.70 11.19
C PHE A 114 0.64 4.78 9.97
N LEU A 115 0.84 6.01 9.49
CA LEU A 115 1.89 6.37 8.56
C LEU A 115 2.94 7.17 9.34
N ALA A 116 3.98 6.51 9.81
CA ALA A 116 4.88 7.05 10.83
C ALA A 116 6.29 7.33 10.31
N PHE A 117 6.90 8.40 10.80
CA PHE A 117 8.24 8.85 10.42
C PHE A 117 9.12 9.05 11.65
N ILE A 118 10.32 8.45 11.66
CA ILE A 118 11.26 8.50 12.80
C ILE A 118 12.13 9.76 12.69
N SER A 119 12.08 10.65 13.68
CA SER A 119 12.80 11.93 13.66
C SER A 119 14.32 11.80 13.59
N CYS A 120 14.88 10.71 14.13
CA CYS A 120 16.31 10.58 14.41
C CYS A 120 17.12 9.81 13.36
N SER A 121 16.53 9.55 12.18
CA SER A 121 17.24 8.94 11.06
C SER A 121 18.38 9.85 10.60
N ARG A 122 19.56 9.27 10.39
CA ARG A 122 20.76 10.05 10.05
C ARG A 122 21.69 9.25 9.15
N PHE A 123 21.97 9.80 7.98
CA PHE A 123 23.07 9.36 7.13
C PHE A 123 24.40 9.86 7.72
N LYS A 124 25.34 8.94 7.95
CA LYS A 124 26.64 9.28 8.55
C LYS A 124 27.55 10.10 7.64
N GLY A 125 27.31 10.01 6.34
CA GLY A 125 28.24 10.53 5.34
C GLY A 125 29.31 9.51 4.96
N THR A 126 29.99 9.78 3.86
CA THR A 126 31.12 9.00 3.35
C THR A 126 32.07 9.94 2.60
N ASP A 127 33.36 9.62 2.62
CA ASP A 127 34.38 10.30 1.81
C ASP A 127 34.68 9.54 0.51
N GLU A 128 33.99 8.42 0.26
CA GLU A 128 34.17 7.61 -0.94
C GLU A 128 33.62 8.32 -2.19
N ASP A 129 34.47 8.44 -3.22
CA ASP A 129 34.11 8.99 -4.53
C ASP A 129 33.66 7.87 -5.49
N LYS A 130 32.72 7.01 -5.05
CA LYS A 130 32.10 5.99 -5.90
C LYS A 130 30.57 5.99 -5.76
N PRO A 131 29.82 5.57 -6.80
CA PRO A 131 28.41 5.24 -6.64
C PRO A 131 28.23 4.14 -5.60
N MET A 132 27.34 4.36 -4.64
CA MET A 132 26.97 3.37 -3.63
C MET A 132 25.74 2.59 -4.08
N THR A 133 25.73 1.31 -3.74
CA THR A 133 24.54 0.46 -3.82
C THR A 133 23.53 0.84 -2.73
N HIS A 134 22.27 0.47 -2.92
CA HIS A 134 21.23 0.70 -1.91
C HIS A 134 21.62 0.11 -0.54
N ASP A 135 22.17 -1.10 -0.51
CA ASP A 135 22.57 -1.76 0.74
C ASP A 135 23.70 -1.00 1.47
N GLU A 136 24.65 -0.44 0.72
CA GLU A 136 25.71 0.42 1.28
C GLU A 136 25.11 1.69 1.88
N ILE A 137 24.20 2.36 1.16
CA ILE A 137 23.50 3.57 1.64
C ILE A 137 22.72 3.29 2.94
N VAL A 138 21.97 2.18 2.97
CA VAL A 138 21.22 1.75 4.16
C VAL A 138 22.17 1.43 5.31
N SER A 139 23.30 0.78 5.06
CA SER A 139 24.29 0.46 6.10
C SER A 139 24.92 1.71 6.76
N LEU A 140 24.99 2.81 6.02
CA LEU A 140 25.47 4.12 6.49
C LEU A 140 24.37 4.99 7.10
N THR A 141 23.12 4.53 7.07
CA THR A 141 21.96 5.26 7.58
C THR A 141 21.50 4.70 8.92
N GLU A 142 21.66 5.48 9.98
CA GLU A 142 21.15 5.14 11.30
C GLU A 142 19.65 5.35 11.39
N ALA A 143 18.97 4.53 12.20
CA ALA A 143 17.51 4.54 12.37
C ALA A 143 16.77 4.56 11.01
N TYR A 144 17.30 3.83 10.02
CA TYR A 144 16.64 3.61 8.74
C TYR A 144 15.43 2.69 8.92
N ALA A 145 14.33 3.07 8.29
CA ALA A 145 13.13 2.25 8.16
C ALA A 145 12.44 2.56 6.84
N ALA A 146 11.96 1.53 6.18
CA ALA A 146 10.98 1.56 5.11
C ALA A 146 10.28 0.21 5.18
N LEU A 147 9.29 0.10 6.07
CA LEU A 147 8.64 -1.17 6.37
C LEU A 147 7.16 -0.98 6.66
N GLY A 148 6.32 -1.77 6.00
CA GLY A 148 4.88 -1.72 6.08
C GLY A 148 4.26 -3.08 6.34
N GLY A 149 3.15 -3.07 7.08
CA GLY A 149 2.34 -4.25 7.33
C GLY A 149 1.34 -4.02 8.44
N GLY A 150 0.30 -4.85 8.52
CA GLY A 150 -0.70 -4.77 9.59
C GLY A 150 -1.25 -3.35 9.78
N GLY A 151 -0.91 -2.73 10.91
CA GLY A 151 -1.38 -1.38 11.29
C GLY A 151 -0.39 -0.22 11.04
N LEU A 152 0.83 -0.48 10.55
CA LEU A 152 1.92 0.51 10.55
C LEU A 152 2.73 0.46 9.23
N ALA A 153 2.87 1.62 8.60
CA ALA A 153 3.93 1.92 7.64
C ALA A 153 4.93 2.88 8.31
N LEU A 154 6.19 2.45 8.44
CA LEU A 154 7.23 3.16 9.19
C LEU A 154 8.38 3.56 8.27
N PHE A 155 8.77 4.84 8.35
CA PHE A 155 9.80 5.44 7.53
C PHE A 155 10.85 6.20 8.33
N GLY A 156 12.08 6.18 7.83
CA GLY A 156 13.12 7.10 8.26
C GLY A 156 12.97 8.47 7.60
N THR A 157 13.58 9.48 8.20
CA THR A 157 13.47 10.89 7.75
C THR A 157 14.70 11.42 7.03
N ALA A 158 15.64 10.55 6.67
CA ALA A 158 16.94 10.93 6.08
C ALA A 158 16.83 11.70 4.75
N CYS A 159 15.77 11.50 3.97
CA CYS A 159 15.46 12.29 2.76
C CYS A 159 14.25 13.23 2.92
N LEU A 160 13.70 13.40 4.13
CA LEU A 160 12.49 14.24 4.32
C LEU A 160 12.74 15.71 3.92
N TYR A 161 13.99 16.18 3.99
CA TYR A 161 14.38 17.53 3.57
C TYR A 161 14.10 17.83 2.08
N THR A 162 13.93 16.81 1.24
CA THR A 162 13.61 16.97 -0.18
C THR A 162 12.11 17.17 -0.44
N TRP A 163 11.25 16.84 0.53
CA TRP A 163 9.80 16.91 0.38
C TRP A 163 9.29 18.36 0.41
N PRO A 164 8.18 18.68 -0.26
CA PRO A 164 7.59 20.01 -0.20
C PRO A 164 7.00 20.32 1.19
N THR A 165 7.09 21.57 1.61
CA THR A 165 6.45 22.08 2.84
C THR A 165 5.05 22.60 2.61
N ALA A 166 4.74 23.02 1.38
CA ALA A 166 3.44 23.55 0.98
C ALA A 166 3.03 23.04 -0.42
N VAL A 167 1.78 23.31 -0.83
CA VAL A 167 1.21 22.78 -2.08
C VAL A 167 1.88 23.42 -3.30
N GLU A 168 2.17 24.71 -3.22
CA GLU A 168 2.86 25.51 -4.22
C GLU A 168 4.27 24.98 -4.55
N ASP A 169 4.91 24.26 -3.61
CA ASP A 169 6.25 23.72 -3.78
C ASP A 169 6.28 22.36 -4.50
N ILE A 170 5.13 21.69 -4.69
CA ILE A 170 5.09 20.30 -5.14
C ILE A 170 5.82 20.13 -6.48
N ILE A 171 5.48 20.96 -7.46
CA ILE A 171 6.04 20.84 -8.82
C ILE A 171 7.52 21.21 -8.83
N SER A 172 7.91 22.29 -8.16
CA SER A 172 9.33 22.71 -8.11
C SER A 172 10.20 21.66 -7.42
N ARG A 173 9.69 20.99 -6.37
CA ARG A 173 10.40 19.91 -5.68
C ARG A 173 10.55 18.65 -6.53
N PHE A 174 9.50 18.23 -7.24
CA PHE A 174 9.62 17.09 -8.17
C PHE A 174 10.58 17.37 -9.34
N SER A 175 10.61 18.60 -9.84
CA SER A 175 11.49 19.03 -10.93
C SER A 175 12.89 19.48 -10.48
N ASP A 176 13.24 19.35 -9.20
CA ASP A 176 14.54 19.78 -8.68
C ASP A 176 15.66 18.85 -9.15
N ILE A 177 16.43 19.33 -10.14
CA ILE A 177 17.58 18.62 -10.72
C ILE A 177 18.88 18.81 -9.94
N THR A 178 18.86 19.52 -8.81
CA THR A 178 20.04 19.74 -7.97
C THR A 178 20.61 18.39 -7.52
N PRO A 179 21.92 18.13 -7.69
CA PRO A 179 22.52 16.88 -7.23
C PRO A 179 22.43 16.70 -5.72
N VAL A 180 22.12 15.49 -5.26
CA VAL A 180 22.25 15.14 -3.84
C VAL A 180 23.74 15.19 -3.47
N ASN A 181 24.08 15.90 -2.39
CA ASN A 181 25.41 15.78 -1.78
C ASN A 181 25.53 14.44 -1.05
N ASN A 182 25.82 13.38 -1.80
CA ASN A 182 25.89 11.99 -1.35
C ASN A 182 27.01 11.72 -0.34
N LYS A 183 27.96 12.65 -0.15
CA LYS A 183 28.97 12.59 0.92
C LYS A 183 28.39 12.92 2.29
N ARG A 184 27.28 13.66 2.34
CA ARG A 184 26.71 14.20 3.59
C ARG A 184 25.25 13.82 3.83
N PHE A 185 24.50 13.53 2.77
CA PHE A 185 23.08 13.20 2.82
C PHE A 185 22.80 11.89 2.07
N MET A 186 21.77 11.19 2.52
CA MET A 186 21.29 9.97 1.87
C MET A 186 20.82 10.29 0.46
N ASP A 187 21.26 9.49 -0.51
CA ASP A 187 20.73 9.51 -1.88
C ASP A 187 19.82 8.31 -2.11
N ASP A 188 18.53 8.47 -1.77
CA ASP A 188 17.50 7.47 -2.06
C ASP A 188 16.69 7.87 -3.30
N SER A 189 17.38 8.35 -4.34
CA SER A 189 16.74 8.87 -5.55
C SER A 189 16.41 7.84 -6.62
N GLY A 190 16.57 6.55 -6.33
CA GLY A 190 16.46 5.50 -7.34
C GLY A 190 17.54 5.62 -8.43
N TYR A 191 18.76 6.00 -8.04
CA TYR A 191 19.92 6.22 -8.90
C TYR A 191 19.81 7.42 -9.87
N ARG A 192 18.89 8.36 -9.62
CA ARG A 192 18.80 9.61 -10.39
C ARG A 192 19.81 10.66 -9.94
N GLY A 193 20.25 10.60 -8.69
CA GLY A 193 21.22 11.51 -8.09
C GLY A 193 20.71 12.92 -7.80
N THR A 194 19.40 13.18 -7.93
CA THR A 194 18.81 14.52 -7.77
C THR A 194 17.89 14.63 -6.56
N LEU A 195 17.72 15.85 -6.03
CA LEU A 195 16.79 16.11 -4.92
C LEU A 195 15.34 15.74 -5.28
N GLY A 196 14.87 16.09 -6.48
CA GLY A 196 13.55 15.70 -6.97
C GLY A 196 13.42 14.19 -7.16
N GLY A 197 14.51 13.52 -7.56
CA GLY A 197 14.59 12.07 -7.60
C GLY A 197 14.46 11.43 -6.21
N CYS A 198 15.09 11.99 -5.17
CA CYS A 198 14.92 11.47 -3.79
C CYS A 198 13.49 11.70 -3.29
N PHE A 199 12.91 12.87 -3.56
CA PHE A 199 11.51 13.13 -3.21
C PHE A 199 10.58 12.10 -3.88
N ALA A 200 10.73 11.86 -5.17
CA ALA A 200 9.92 10.91 -5.92
C ALA A 200 10.02 9.47 -5.37
N THR A 201 11.24 8.92 -5.25
CA THR A 201 11.42 7.55 -4.77
C THR A 201 10.94 7.39 -3.33
N THR A 202 11.24 8.33 -2.43
CA THR A 202 10.84 8.19 -1.03
C THR A 202 9.34 8.37 -0.81
N LEU A 203 8.67 9.26 -1.57
CA LEU A 203 7.20 9.35 -1.57
C LEU A 203 6.55 8.08 -2.14
N GLY A 204 7.13 7.53 -3.20
CA GLY A 204 6.71 6.26 -3.80
C GLY A 204 6.87 5.07 -2.85
N SER A 205 8.02 4.97 -2.19
CA SER A 205 8.26 3.96 -1.15
C SER A 205 7.27 4.11 -0.01
N THR A 206 6.95 5.36 0.38
CA THR A 206 5.87 5.65 1.35
C THR A 206 4.53 5.05 0.95
N LEU A 207 4.14 5.21 -0.32
CA LEU A 207 2.94 4.59 -0.86
C LEU A 207 3.02 3.05 -0.89
N HIS A 208 4.19 2.49 -1.22
CA HIS A 208 4.41 1.04 -1.28
C HIS A 208 4.19 0.38 0.10
N GLU A 209 4.86 0.87 1.14
CA GLU A 209 4.70 0.29 2.49
C GLU A 209 3.31 0.55 3.06
N LEU A 210 2.69 1.70 2.74
CA LEU A 210 1.29 1.94 3.09
C LEU A 210 0.38 0.92 2.39
N GLY A 211 0.69 0.52 1.15
CA GLY A 211 0.04 -0.57 0.44
C GLY A 211 0.06 -1.89 1.22
N HIS A 212 1.17 -2.24 1.86
CA HIS A 212 1.26 -3.41 2.74
C HIS A 212 0.31 -3.32 3.95
N THR A 213 0.06 -2.12 4.48
CA THR A 213 -0.95 -1.95 5.53
C THR A 213 -2.37 -2.18 5.03
N PHE A 214 -2.60 -2.16 3.72
CA PHE A 214 -3.88 -2.49 3.08
C PHE A 214 -3.91 -3.91 2.50
N ASP A 215 -3.12 -4.81 3.09
CA ASP A 215 -3.04 -6.24 2.78
C ASP A 215 -2.55 -6.55 1.35
N LEU A 216 -1.94 -5.56 0.68
CA LEU A 216 -1.21 -5.83 -0.55
C LEU A 216 0.13 -6.46 -0.21
N GLY A 217 0.63 -7.35 -1.05
CA GLY A 217 2.06 -7.66 -1.06
C GLY A 217 2.66 -7.43 -2.42
N HIS A 218 3.92 -7.82 -2.57
CA HIS A 218 4.71 -7.44 -3.74
C HIS A 218 4.10 -7.95 -5.05
N THR A 219 4.38 -7.20 -6.10
CA THR A 219 4.09 -7.56 -7.48
C THR A 219 5.35 -7.37 -8.32
N LYS A 220 5.40 -8.04 -9.48
CA LYS A 220 6.53 -7.94 -10.41
C LYS A 220 6.80 -6.48 -10.85
N ASP A 221 5.73 -5.72 -11.04
CA ASP A 221 5.73 -4.37 -11.60
C ASP A 221 4.68 -3.48 -10.88
N GLY A 222 4.56 -2.22 -11.30
CA GLY A 222 3.65 -1.26 -10.68
C GLY A 222 4.08 -0.77 -9.30
N ILE A 223 3.16 -0.16 -8.56
CA ILE A 223 3.39 0.44 -7.24
C ILE A 223 3.91 -0.58 -6.22
N MET A 224 3.37 -1.80 -6.23
CA MET A 224 3.84 -2.89 -5.34
C MET A 224 5.07 -3.65 -5.90
N GLY A 225 5.64 -3.18 -7.02
CA GLY A 225 6.97 -3.55 -7.53
C GLY A 225 7.93 -2.37 -7.40
N ARG A 226 8.76 -2.09 -8.43
CA ARG A 226 9.63 -0.88 -8.49
C ARG A 226 8.99 0.32 -9.18
N GLY A 227 7.73 0.22 -9.59
CA GLY A 227 7.04 1.30 -10.30
C GLY A 227 6.85 2.56 -9.47
N PHE A 228 6.86 2.43 -8.13
CA PHE A 228 6.75 3.55 -7.19
C PHE A 228 7.87 4.58 -7.32
N ASP A 229 9.05 4.21 -7.83
CA ASP A 229 10.18 5.13 -8.03
C ASP A 229 9.80 6.32 -8.92
N ASN A 230 8.79 6.15 -9.77
CA ASN A 230 8.38 7.11 -10.80
C ASN A 230 7.07 7.84 -10.45
N ILE A 231 6.76 8.00 -9.16
CA ILE A 231 5.52 8.66 -8.72
C ILE A 231 5.42 10.12 -9.17
N ASP A 232 6.56 10.78 -9.43
CA ASP A 232 6.67 12.12 -10.01
C ASP A 232 5.94 12.25 -11.36
N ARG A 233 5.86 11.15 -12.13
CA ARG A 233 5.17 11.12 -13.44
C ARG A 233 3.67 11.34 -13.34
N VAL A 234 3.07 11.20 -12.16
CA VAL A 234 1.66 11.53 -11.92
C VAL A 234 1.45 13.05 -11.85
N PHE A 235 2.47 13.79 -11.39
CA PHE A 235 2.38 15.22 -11.11
C PHE A 235 3.02 16.09 -12.19
N LEU A 236 4.07 15.60 -12.83
CA LEU A 236 4.79 16.35 -13.86
C LEU A 236 4.21 16.08 -15.26
N VAL A 237 3.83 17.16 -15.95
CA VAL A 237 3.39 17.11 -17.35
C VAL A 237 4.62 17.22 -18.26
N GLY A 238 4.94 16.15 -18.98
CA GLY A 238 5.63 16.29 -20.27
C GLY A 238 7.16 16.30 -20.28
N ASP A 239 7.83 15.29 -19.73
CA ASP A 239 9.20 14.98 -20.15
C ASP A 239 9.31 13.60 -20.81
N LYS A 240 9.09 13.57 -22.13
CA LYS A 240 9.53 12.46 -23.00
C LYS A 240 11.06 12.28 -22.99
N LYS A 241 11.83 13.15 -22.32
CA LYS A 241 13.30 13.06 -22.29
C LYS A 241 13.84 12.01 -21.32
N SER A 242 13.07 11.57 -20.32
CA SER A 242 13.50 10.48 -19.44
C SER A 242 13.41 9.08 -20.09
N SER A 243 12.73 8.94 -21.24
CA SER A 243 12.76 7.70 -22.03
C SER A 243 14.08 7.49 -22.80
N ILE A 244 15.04 8.43 -22.71
CA ILE A 244 16.39 8.31 -23.29
C ILE A 244 17.42 7.91 -22.24
N SER A 245 17.07 7.91 -20.95
CA SER A 245 17.70 6.96 -20.04
C SER A 245 17.11 5.61 -20.40
N LYS A 246 17.78 4.86 -21.28
CA LYS A 246 17.64 3.40 -21.29
C LYS A 246 17.58 2.95 -19.84
N ASP A 247 16.75 1.97 -19.56
CA ASP A 247 16.75 1.18 -18.33
C ASP A 247 18.15 0.57 -18.08
N ASN A 248 19.13 1.41 -17.78
CA ASN A 248 20.41 1.09 -17.16
C ASN A 248 20.19 0.89 -15.65
N MET A 249 18.97 0.50 -15.28
CA MET A 249 18.63 -0.30 -14.09
C MET A 249 19.12 -1.75 -14.24
N ASN A 250 20.04 -2.03 -15.17
CA ASN A 250 20.93 -3.18 -15.03
C ASN A 250 22.02 -2.81 -14.03
N ASN A 251 21.80 -3.31 -12.81
CA ASN A 251 22.76 -3.50 -11.74
C ASN A 251 24.23 -3.48 -12.24
N TYR A 252 25.06 -2.57 -11.72
CA TYR A 252 26.50 -2.45 -12.03
C TYR A 252 27.34 -3.66 -11.58
N ASN A 253 26.69 -4.78 -11.25
CA ASN A 253 27.33 -6.01 -10.84
C ASN A 253 26.89 -7.25 -11.63
N GLY A 254 26.08 -7.12 -12.69
CA GLY A 254 25.65 -8.26 -13.51
C GLY A 254 24.89 -9.36 -12.74
N LYS A 255 24.69 -9.19 -11.43
CA LYS A 255 23.78 -9.98 -10.61
C LYS A 255 22.40 -9.39 -10.87
N PRO A 256 21.43 -10.16 -11.36
CA PRO A 256 20.06 -9.71 -11.33
C PRO A 256 19.75 -9.31 -9.88
N VAL A 257 19.09 -8.16 -9.66
CA VAL A 257 18.23 -8.02 -8.47
C VAL A 257 17.43 -9.31 -8.45
N GLN A 258 17.38 -10.03 -7.34
CA GLN A 258 16.84 -11.39 -7.29
C GLN A 258 15.40 -11.40 -7.84
N HIS A 259 15.29 -11.59 -9.15
CA HIS A 259 14.08 -11.77 -9.89
C HIS A 259 13.82 -13.26 -9.78
N SER A 260 13.20 -13.68 -8.69
CA SER A 260 12.49 -14.96 -8.69
C SER A 260 11.22 -14.78 -9.52
N THR A 261 11.36 -14.49 -10.81
CA THR A 261 10.22 -14.44 -11.73
C THR A 261 10.58 -15.19 -13.01
N VAL A 262 10.56 -16.51 -12.89
CA VAL A 262 10.14 -17.35 -14.00
C VAL A 262 8.62 -17.28 -14.04
N SER A 263 8.03 -16.65 -15.05
CA SER A 263 6.58 -16.70 -15.26
C SER A 263 6.23 -18.06 -15.84
N LEU A 264 5.97 -19.04 -14.97
CA LEU A 264 5.29 -20.27 -15.35
C LEU A 264 3.79 -20.00 -15.24
N GLN A 265 3.17 -19.71 -16.38
CA GLN A 265 1.71 -19.66 -16.48
C GLN A 265 1.19 -21.10 -16.43
N ARG A 266 1.11 -21.68 -15.23
CA ARG A 266 0.33 -22.91 -15.05
C ARG A 266 -1.13 -22.52 -15.07
N ASN A 267 -1.87 -23.09 -16.02
CA ASN A 267 -3.32 -23.08 -15.98
C ASN A 267 -3.74 -23.86 -14.72
N ILE A 268 -4.02 -23.15 -13.63
CA ILE A 268 -4.70 -23.75 -12.50
C ILE A 268 -6.14 -23.96 -12.96
N SER A 269 -6.53 -25.21 -13.14
CA SER A 269 -7.92 -25.58 -13.42
C SER A 269 -8.76 -25.30 -12.17
N VAL A 270 -9.23 -24.06 -12.03
CA VAL A 270 -10.14 -23.65 -10.96
C VAL A 270 -11.57 -23.85 -11.46
N THR A 271 -12.27 -24.83 -10.91
CA THR A 271 -13.72 -24.98 -11.13
C THR A 271 -14.47 -24.16 -10.08
N MET A 272 -15.11 -23.07 -10.51
CA MET A 272 -15.95 -22.25 -9.64
C MET A 272 -17.41 -22.70 -9.73
N ASN A 273 -17.91 -23.33 -8.67
CA ASN A 273 -19.34 -23.63 -8.53
C ASN A 273 -20.00 -22.49 -7.74
N VAL A 274 -20.70 -21.60 -8.44
CA VAL A 274 -21.50 -20.55 -7.82
C VAL A 274 -22.88 -21.12 -7.53
N ALA A 275 -23.18 -21.38 -6.25
CA ALA A 275 -24.55 -21.66 -5.84
C ALA A 275 -25.43 -20.43 -6.08
N GLU A 276 -26.71 -20.62 -6.42
CA GLU A 276 -27.63 -19.48 -6.55
C GLU A 276 -27.60 -18.63 -5.26
N PRO A 277 -27.57 -17.29 -5.38
CA PRO A 277 -27.61 -16.44 -4.20
C PRO A 277 -28.89 -16.75 -3.41
N LEU A 278 -28.75 -17.09 -2.13
CA LEU A 278 -29.87 -17.23 -1.22
C LEU A 278 -30.69 -15.94 -1.31
N ARG A 279 -31.91 -16.02 -1.86
CA ARG A 279 -32.82 -14.88 -1.93
C ARG A 279 -33.02 -14.41 -0.50
N VAL A 280 -32.50 -13.22 -0.19
CA VAL A 280 -32.81 -12.52 1.05
C VAL A 280 -34.31 -12.23 0.99
N LEU A 281 -35.10 -13.04 1.67
CA LEU A 281 -36.52 -12.78 1.86
C LEU A 281 -36.64 -11.44 2.58
N GLY A 282 -37.23 -10.45 1.89
CA GLY A 282 -37.50 -9.13 2.46
C GLY A 282 -38.40 -9.23 3.71
N PRO A 283 -38.45 -8.16 4.52
CA PRO A 283 -39.16 -8.18 5.79
C PRO A 283 -40.68 -8.20 5.54
N ARG A 284 -41.31 -9.37 5.64
CA ARG A 284 -42.77 -9.47 5.77
C ARG A 284 -43.19 -10.47 6.85
N SER A 285 -43.94 -9.89 7.78
CA SER A 285 -44.89 -10.45 8.75
C SER A 285 -44.42 -11.48 9.77
N LYS A 286 -44.56 -11.05 11.04
CA LYS A 286 -44.70 -11.83 12.26
C LYS A 286 -45.49 -13.14 12.04
N THR A 287 -44.84 -14.29 12.19
CA THR A 287 -45.46 -15.51 12.71
C THR A 287 -44.41 -16.32 13.48
N THR A 288 -44.60 -16.35 14.80
CA THR A 288 -44.21 -17.40 15.77
C THR A 288 -42.80 -18.00 15.67
N LEU A 289 -41.93 -17.51 16.57
CA LEU A 289 -40.82 -18.26 17.17
C LEU A 289 -41.34 -19.60 17.71
N GLY A 290 -41.00 -20.69 17.05
CA GLY A 290 -41.23 -22.04 17.53
C GLY A 290 -40.72 -23.06 16.52
N ASN A 291 -39.79 -23.91 16.95
CA ASN A 291 -39.36 -25.16 16.30
C ASN A 291 -38.19 -25.10 15.29
N PHE A 292 -37.06 -24.48 15.67
CA PHE A 292 -35.75 -24.81 15.08
C PHE A 292 -34.74 -25.33 16.12
N ALA A 293 -35.23 -26.04 17.13
CA ALA A 293 -34.41 -26.77 18.10
C ALA A 293 -34.66 -28.28 17.98
N SER A 294 -34.37 -28.86 16.81
CA SER A 294 -34.04 -30.28 16.64
C SER A 294 -33.85 -30.59 15.16
N MET A 295 -32.65 -30.40 14.62
CA MET A 295 -32.26 -31.13 13.42
C MET A 295 -30.91 -31.80 13.69
N SER A 296 -30.98 -33.12 13.77
CA SER A 296 -29.85 -34.04 13.95
C SER A 296 -28.92 -34.02 12.72
N LYS A 297 -27.64 -34.32 12.97
CA LYS A 297 -26.54 -34.45 11.98
C LYS A 297 -26.74 -35.54 10.91
N SER A 298 -27.88 -36.24 10.88
CA SER A 298 -28.11 -37.41 10.02
C SER A 298 -29.07 -37.19 8.84
N ASP A 299 -29.78 -36.05 8.74
CA ASP A 299 -30.82 -35.87 7.70
C ASP A 299 -30.38 -35.11 6.44
N ILE A 300 -29.08 -34.78 6.30
CA ILE A 300 -28.53 -34.14 5.09
C ILE A 300 -28.23 -35.16 3.97
N VAL A 301 -28.36 -36.47 4.25
CA VAL A 301 -28.09 -37.54 3.28
C VAL A 301 -29.37 -38.30 2.95
N ARG A 302 -30.25 -37.69 2.14
CA ARG A 302 -31.18 -38.36 1.20
C ARG A 302 -32.14 -37.33 0.64
N ARG A 303 -31.78 -36.73 -0.48
CA ARG A 303 -32.70 -36.22 -1.50
C ARG A 303 -31.87 -35.97 -2.75
N SER A 304 -31.73 -37.01 -3.56
CA SER A 304 -31.37 -36.86 -4.97
C SER A 304 -32.61 -36.36 -5.71
N PRO A 305 -32.48 -35.34 -6.56
CA PRO A 305 -33.30 -35.27 -7.76
C PRO A 305 -32.41 -35.31 -8.99
N ASN A 306 -32.76 -36.23 -9.88
CA ASN A 306 -32.28 -36.45 -11.24
C ASN A 306 -31.44 -35.32 -11.85
N VAL A 307 -30.17 -35.66 -12.05
CA VAL A 307 -29.23 -34.96 -12.92
C VAL A 307 -29.70 -35.10 -14.37
N THR A 308 -30.05 -33.98 -15.00
CA THR A 308 -29.81 -33.81 -16.43
C THR A 308 -28.64 -32.83 -16.58
N PRO A 309 -27.54 -33.21 -17.24
CA PRO A 309 -26.41 -32.30 -17.43
C PRO A 309 -26.79 -31.30 -18.52
N ILE A 310 -27.31 -30.14 -18.14
CA ILE A 310 -27.38 -29.01 -19.06
C ILE A 310 -25.99 -28.38 -19.11
N THR A 311 -25.16 -28.86 -20.05
CA THR A 311 -23.97 -28.18 -20.55
C THR A 311 -24.40 -26.90 -21.27
N ARG A 312 -24.66 -25.83 -20.51
CA ARG A 312 -24.70 -24.48 -21.07
C ARG A 312 -23.33 -23.83 -20.84
N PRO A 313 -22.54 -23.56 -21.89
CA PRO A 313 -21.27 -22.88 -21.74
C PRO A 313 -21.51 -21.51 -21.09
N SER A 314 -20.66 -21.16 -20.13
CA SER A 314 -20.64 -19.92 -19.36
C SER A 314 -20.34 -18.65 -20.18
N SER A 315 -20.58 -18.68 -21.49
CA SER A 315 -20.24 -17.61 -22.43
C SER A 315 -21.11 -16.36 -22.28
N VAL A 316 -22.29 -16.44 -21.65
CA VAL A 316 -23.22 -15.29 -21.61
C VAL A 316 -22.83 -14.27 -20.53
N TYR A 317 -22.24 -14.70 -19.40
CA TYR A 317 -21.74 -13.78 -18.37
C TYR A 317 -20.30 -13.34 -18.60
N SER A 318 -19.48 -14.11 -19.32
CA SER A 318 -18.15 -13.66 -19.75
C SER A 318 -18.22 -12.61 -20.87
N THR A 319 -19.31 -12.58 -21.66
CA THR A 319 -19.45 -11.60 -22.75
C THR A 319 -19.86 -10.21 -22.26
N ILE A 320 -20.56 -10.08 -21.12
CA ILE A 320 -20.98 -8.77 -20.60
C ILE A 320 -19.80 -8.00 -19.97
N THR A 321 -18.86 -8.70 -19.31
CA THR A 321 -17.62 -8.09 -18.81
C THR A 321 -16.63 -7.79 -19.94
N ASN A 322 -16.65 -8.57 -21.03
CA ASN A 322 -15.76 -8.34 -22.18
C ASN A 322 -16.25 -7.21 -23.10
N LYS A 323 -17.57 -7.04 -23.33
CA LYS A 323 -18.07 -5.98 -24.23
C LYS A 323 -17.89 -4.55 -23.68
N LEU A 324 -17.91 -4.35 -22.36
CA LEU A 324 -17.52 -3.07 -21.74
C LEU A 324 -16.00 -2.84 -21.76
N SER A 325 -15.20 -3.91 -21.92
CA SER A 325 -13.74 -3.85 -21.94
C SER A 325 -13.15 -3.57 -23.33
N ASP A 326 -13.82 -3.98 -24.41
CA ASP A 326 -13.30 -3.80 -25.76
C ASP A 326 -13.45 -2.35 -26.26
N SER A 327 -14.47 -1.60 -25.81
CA SER A 327 -14.62 -0.17 -26.14
C SER A 327 -13.60 0.73 -25.43
N LYS A 328 -12.94 0.26 -24.38
CA LYS A 328 -11.86 0.98 -23.66
C LYS A 328 -10.45 0.44 -23.94
N ARG A 329 -10.32 -0.75 -24.52
CA ARG A 329 -9.03 -1.34 -24.92
C ARG A 329 -8.24 -0.48 -25.92
N ASN A 330 -8.92 0.40 -26.66
CA ASN A 330 -8.27 1.31 -27.59
C ASN A 330 -7.66 2.57 -26.96
N LEU A 331 -7.84 2.84 -25.65
CA LEU A 331 -7.06 3.89 -24.98
C LEU A 331 -5.77 3.36 -24.32
N ASN A 332 -5.73 2.08 -23.92
CA ASN A 332 -4.62 1.51 -23.15
C ASN A 332 -3.44 0.99 -23.99
N ARG A 333 -3.50 1.05 -25.32
CA ARG A 333 -2.36 0.67 -26.17
C ARG A 333 -1.31 1.77 -26.40
N ASN A 334 -1.54 2.98 -25.89
CA ASN A 334 -0.60 4.10 -26.03
C ASN A 334 0.33 4.33 -24.81
N ASN A 335 0.13 3.64 -23.68
CA ASN A 335 0.95 3.82 -22.46
C ASN A 335 1.97 2.70 -22.27
N GLY A 336 2.82 2.43 -23.28
CA GLY A 336 3.91 1.45 -23.17
C GLY A 336 5.02 1.80 -22.16
N ASN A 337 4.82 2.81 -21.29
CA ASN A 337 5.87 3.33 -20.41
C ASN A 337 5.36 3.89 -19.06
N ASP A 338 4.09 3.66 -18.70
CA ASP A 338 3.58 4.06 -17.37
C ASP A 338 3.93 2.96 -16.35
N SER A 339 4.93 3.22 -15.51
CA SER A 339 5.36 2.30 -14.44
C SER A 339 4.59 2.51 -13.14
N ILE A 340 3.85 3.61 -12.98
CA ILE A 340 3.15 3.96 -11.74
C ILE A 340 1.68 3.57 -11.84
N TYR A 341 1.39 2.30 -11.60
CA TYR A 341 0.01 1.77 -11.62
C TYR A 341 -0.21 0.71 -10.55
N TRP A 342 -1.48 0.49 -10.19
CA TRP A 342 -1.90 -0.70 -9.47
C TRP A 342 -2.06 -1.86 -10.43
N THR A 343 -1.43 -3.01 -10.16
CA THR A 343 -1.79 -4.23 -10.89
C THR A 343 -3.28 -4.50 -10.75
N ARG A 344 -3.87 -5.24 -11.69
CA ARG A 344 -5.30 -5.55 -11.64
C ARG A 344 -5.71 -6.20 -10.31
N ASN A 345 -4.89 -7.08 -9.75
CA ASN A 345 -5.17 -7.73 -8.47
C ASN A 345 -5.18 -6.71 -7.33
N CYS A 346 -4.15 -5.85 -7.24
CA CYS A 346 -4.10 -4.79 -6.23
C CYS A 346 -5.31 -3.84 -6.34
N ALA A 347 -5.67 -3.41 -7.55
CA ALA A 347 -6.79 -2.50 -7.76
C ALA A 347 -8.13 -3.12 -7.32
N VAL A 348 -8.36 -4.41 -7.64
CA VAL A 348 -9.56 -5.11 -7.18
C VAL A 348 -9.53 -5.26 -5.65
N PHE A 349 -8.39 -5.62 -5.04
CA PHE A 349 -8.24 -5.74 -3.59
C PHE A 349 -8.63 -4.43 -2.89
N LEU A 350 -7.98 -3.32 -3.26
CA LEU A 350 -8.25 -2.00 -2.69
C LEU A 350 -9.71 -1.57 -2.91
N SER A 351 -10.29 -1.84 -4.09
CA SER A 351 -11.65 -1.44 -4.41
C SER A 351 -12.72 -2.03 -3.47
N TYR A 352 -12.45 -3.18 -2.87
CA TYR A 352 -13.31 -3.86 -1.89
C TYR A 352 -12.78 -3.80 -0.46
N HIS A 353 -11.58 -3.24 -0.26
CA HIS A 353 -10.96 -3.13 1.05
C HIS A 353 -11.74 -2.14 1.94
N ARG A 354 -12.00 -2.49 3.21
CA ARG A 354 -12.87 -1.69 4.10
C ARG A 354 -12.38 -0.26 4.33
N TRP A 355 -11.07 -0.02 4.17
CA TRP A 355 -10.45 1.30 4.32
C TRP A 355 -10.71 2.26 3.15
N PHE A 356 -11.23 1.74 2.04
CA PHE A 356 -11.49 2.49 0.80
C PHE A 356 -12.99 2.59 0.51
N ASN A 357 -13.82 2.14 1.46
CA ASN A 357 -15.26 2.03 1.29
C ASN A 357 -15.98 2.51 2.55
N ASP A 358 -17.07 3.26 2.38
CA ASP A 358 -17.91 3.67 3.50
C ASP A 358 -18.76 2.49 3.99
N GLU A 359 -18.26 1.78 5.00
CA GLU A 359 -18.96 0.64 5.60
C GLU A 359 -19.88 1.02 6.77
N TYR A 360 -20.60 2.15 6.69
CA TYR A 360 -21.64 2.41 7.68
C TYR A 360 -22.73 1.31 7.59
N GLY A 361 -22.88 0.52 8.66
CA GLY A 361 -24.00 -0.44 8.82
C GLY A 361 -23.76 -1.90 8.42
N ARG A 362 -22.55 -2.31 8.01
CA ARG A 362 -22.26 -3.73 7.67
C ARG A 362 -21.96 -4.63 8.88
N GLU A 363 -21.64 -4.07 10.05
CA GLU A 363 -21.35 -4.84 11.27
C GLU A 363 -22.52 -5.70 11.75
N ARG A 364 -23.78 -5.26 11.53
CA ARG A 364 -24.97 -6.03 11.90
C ARG A 364 -25.18 -7.32 11.08
N GLN A 365 -24.41 -7.54 10.01
CA GLN A 365 -24.49 -8.75 9.17
C GLN A 365 -23.30 -9.71 9.35
N ALA A 366 -22.36 -9.41 10.25
CA ALA A 366 -21.16 -10.24 10.46
C ALA A 366 -21.47 -11.65 11.00
N ILE A 367 -22.63 -11.85 11.63
CA ILE A 367 -23.02 -13.09 12.31
C ILE A 367 -23.15 -14.29 11.36
N THR A 368 -23.24 -14.11 10.03
CA THR A 368 -23.45 -15.22 9.06
C THR A 368 -22.34 -15.41 8.03
N ARG A 369 -21.24 -14.64 8.11
CA ARG A 369 -20.15 -14.68 7.11
C ARG A 369 -18.99 -15.55 7.60
N TYR A 370 -18.76 -16.70 6.97
CA TYR A 370 -17.56 -17.51 7.21
C TYR A 370 -16.86 -17.86 5.90
N LEU A 371 -15.53 -17.92 5.97
CA LEU A 371 -14.65 -18.43 4.93
C LEU A 371 -13.97 -19.69 5.48
N LYS A 372 -14.15 -20.83 4.82
CA LYS A 372 -13.57 -22.11 5.24
C LYS A 372 -12.80 -22.73 4.09
N PHE A 373 -11.60 -23.21 4.37
CA PHE A 373 -10.89 -24.13 3.48
C PHE A 373 -11.13 -25.56 3.95
N ASP A 374 -11.79 -26.37 3.11
CA ASP A 374 -11.94 -27.81 3.30
C ASP A 374 -10.72 -28.50 2.67
N THR A 375 -9.76 -28.89 3.51
CA THR A 375 -8.50 -29.52 3.09
C THR A 375 -8.71 -30.86 2.40
N ASN A 376 -9.73 -31.62 2.79
CA ASN A 376 -10.02 -32.93 2.19
C ASN A 376 -10.55 -32.79 0.77
N LYS A 377 -11.27 -31.70 0.47
CA LYS A 377 -11.86 -31.41 -0.83
C LYS A 377 -11.09 -30.36 -1.64
N MET A 378 -10.03 -29.80 -1.06
CA MET A 378 -9.30 -28.64 -1.58
C MET A 378 -10.26 -27.50 -2.01
N MET A 379 -11.26 -27.22 -1.18
CA MET A 379 -12.37 -26.33 -1.51
C MET A 379 -12.44 -25.13 -0.58
N ILE A 380 -12.52 -23.92 -1.15
CA ILE A 380 -12.82 -22.69 -0.40
C ILE A 380 -14.33 -22.45 -0.43
N ILE A 381 -14.93 -22.35 0.74
CA ILE A 381 -16.37 -22.14 0.95
C ILE A 381 -16.55 -20.77 1.60
N SER A 382 -17.34 -19.90 0.98
CA SER A 382 -17.68 -18.57 1.53
C SER A 382 -19.18 -18.34 1.47
N THR A 383 -19.77 -17.86 2.57
CA THR A 383 -21.17 -17.38 2.59
C THR A 383 -21.30 -15.91 2.16
N ALA A 384 -20.18 -15.20 2.03
CA ALA A 384 -20.14 -13.78 1.66
C ALA A 384 -19.80 -13.53 0.18
N GLY A 385 -19.64 -14.60 -0.60
CA GLY A 385 -19.03 -14.57 -1.93
C GLY A 385 -17.50 -14.45 -1.87
N ILE A 386 -16.83 -14.78 -2.97
CA ILE A 386 -15.38 -14.65 -3.13
C ILE A 386 -15.14 -13.66 -4.27
N ARG A 387 -14.34 -12.62 -4.02
CA ARG A 387 -14.05 -11.57 -5.02
C ARG A 387 -12.73 -11.78 -5.73
N ILE A 388 -11.71 -12.25 -5.01
CA ILE A 388 -10.37 -12.51 -5.52
C ILE A 388 -9.86 -13.80 -4.86
N VAL A 389 -9.18 -14.62 -5.66
CA VAL A 389 -8.27 -15.66 -5.16
C VAL A 389 -6.94 -15.36 -5.82
N GLU A 390 -5.93 -15.05 -5.01
CA GLU A 390 -4.57 -14.85 -5.48
C GLU A 390 -3.71 -15.96 -4.92
N VAL A 391 -3.01 -16.67 -5.82
CA VAL A 391 -2.05 -17.69 -5.47
C VAL A 391 -0.68 -17.08 -5.64
N ARG A 392 0.07 -17.02 -4.55
CA ARG A 392 1.44 -16.49 -4.52
C ARG A 392 2.38 -17.66 -4.28
N ASP A 393 3.52 -17.61 -4.97
CA ASP A 393 4.64 -18.50 -4.67
C ASP A 393 5.42 -17.87 -3.50
N ASP A 394 6.03 -18.69 -2.64
CA ASP A 394 6.80 -18.23 -1.45
C ASP A 394 8.00 -17.33 -1.84
N SER A 395 8.27 -17.22 -3.14
CA SER A 395 9.29 -16.40 -3.76
C SER A 395 8.87 -14.94 -4.03
N ASN A 396 7.64 -14.49 -3.69
CA ASN A 396 7.15 -13.11 -3.91
C ASN A 396 6.38 -12.49 -2.73
#